data_AF-A0A929U745-F1
#
_entry.id   AF-A0A929U745-F1
#
_cell.length_a   1.000
_cell.length_b   1.000
_cell.length_c   1.000
_cell.angle_alpha   90.00
_cell.angle_beta   90.00
_cell.angle_gamma   90.00
#
_symmetry.space_group_name_H-M   'P 1'
#
loop_
_entity.id
_entity.type
_entity.pdbx_description
1 polymer ?
#
loop_
_entity_poly.entity_id
_entity_poly.type
_entity_poly.pdbx_seq_one_letter_code
_entity_poly.pdbx_strand_id
1 'polypeptide(L)'
;MIHRNRKWKREKIEDRRFRQRVGEALLARRFRQRVGEALLALLLLFAVGEFVCANLFHYTRYMDADIAGEVLFAKMTAKNGLIPPSTWAYSTERRTLYPCRLGAVLYALTGNLNLSMGIACSLSFCFLLLLMGLLYKKAGFSRIELLCALLFTLTLTCNIQGFQTMIALYAGYYLSQMGGLFLTLLLLTGLSGKRREGGEKRRSFGNEVRMAGLILLAVLLGRQGMRAFL
;
A
#
# COMPACT_ATOMS: atom_id res chain seq x y z
N MET A 1 -44.42 12.96 -53.97
CA MET A 1 -43.51 13.67 -53.02
C MET A 1 -43.82 13.41 -51.53
N ILE A 2 -45.10 13.29 -51.13
CA ILE A 2 -45.54 13.15 -49.72
C ILE A 2 -45.09 11.84 -49.04
N HIS A 3 -45.01 10.73 -49.78
CA HIS A 3 -44.70 9.41 -49.20
C HIS A 3 -43.25 9.28 -48.71
N ARG A 4 -42.31 9.92 -49.41
CA ARG A 4 -40.88 9.95 -49.06
C ARG A 4 -40.62 10.70 -47.74
N ASN A 5 -41.44 11.70 -47.44
CA ASN A 5 -41.33 12.52 -46.23
C ASN A 5 -41.80 11.78 -44.95
N ARG A 6 -42.75 10.84 -45.09
CA ARG A 6 -43.20 10.00 -43.96
C ARG A 6 -42.16 8.92 -43.59
N LYS A 7 -41.47 8.35 -44.57
CA LYS A 7 -40.42 7.33 -44.33
C LYS A 7 -39.21 7.94 -43.62
N TRP A 8 -38.74 9.09 -44.10
CA TRP A 8 -37.64 9.84 -43.48
C TRP A 8 -37.93 10.23 -42.02
N LYS A 9 -39.16 10.68 -41.71
CA LYS A 9 -39.57 10.98 -40.32
C LYS A 9 -39.54 9.75 -39.41
N ARG A 10 -39.95 8.56 -39.89
CA ARG A 10 -39.93 7.33 -39.08
C ARG A 10 -38.51 6.88 -38.76
N GLU A 11 -37.63 6.84 -39.75
CA GLU A 11 -36.21 6.45 -39.57
C GLU A 11 -35.52 7.35 -38.54
N LYS A 12 -35.75 8.67 -38.60
CA LYS A 12 -35.17 9.63 -37.65
C LYS A 12 -35.70 9.47 -36.22
N ILE A 13 -36.96 9.05 -36.05
CA ILE A 13 -37.56 8.78 -34.74
C ILE A 13 -37.04 7.45 -34.16
N GLU A 14 -36.88 6.43 -35.00
CA GLU A 14 -36.30 5.15 -34.57
C GLU A 14 -34.84 5.28 -34.17
N ASP A 15 -34.05 6.03 -34.93
CA ASP A 15 -32.66 6.32 -34.60
C ASP A 15 -32.52 7.14 -33.29
N ARG A 16 -33.41 8.11 -33.04
CA ARG A 16 -33.46 8.81 -31.74
C ARG A 16 -33.80 7.85 -30.58
N ARG A 17 -34.81 7.00 -30.75
CA ARG A 17 -35.19 6.00 -29.73
C ARG A 17 -34.13 4.95 -29.51
N PHE A 18 -33.37 4.58 -30.55
CA PHE A 18 -32.23 3.68 -30.43
C PHE A 18 -31.09 4.32 -29.64
N ARG A 19 -30.69 5.55 -30.00
CA ARG A 19 -29.66 6.31 -29.27
C ARG A 19 -30.03 6.55 -27.81
N GLN A 20 -31.30 6.83 -27.53
CA GLN A 20 -31.79 6.99 -26.16
C GLN A 20 -31.70 5.68 -25.36
N ARG A 21 -32.15 4.55 -25.92
CA ARG A 21 -32.04 3.22 -25.28
C ARG A 21 -30.58 2.80 -25.02
N VAL A 22 -29.68 3.06 -25.97
CA VAL A 22 -28.24 2.81 -25.80
C VAL A 22 -27.66 3.70 -24.71
N GLY A 23 -28.04 4.98 -24.65
CA GLY A 23 -27.64 5.90 -23.60
C GLY A 23 -28.09 5.46 -22.20
N GLU A 24 -29.35 5.07 -22.05
CA GLU A 24 -29.92 4.54 -20.80
C GLU A 24 -29.22 3.24 -20.36
N ALA A 25 -28.95 2.32 -21.28
CA ALA A 25 -28.22 1.09 -20.99
C ALA A 25 -26.76 1.35 -20.54
N LEU A 26 -26.07 2.30 -21.18
CA LEU A 26 -24.72 2.70 -20.79
C LEU A 26 -24.70 3.39 -19.43
N LEU A 27 -25.69 4.24 -19.13
CA LEU A 27 -25.86 4.88 -17.83
C LEU A 27 -26.11 3.85 -16.73
N ALA A 28 -27.03 2.90 -16.95
CA ALA A 28 -27.32 1.83 -16.01
C ALA A 28 -26.08 0.96 -15.74
N ARG A 29 -25.29 0.64 -16.78
CA ARG A 29 -24.04 -0.12 -16.65
C ARG A 29 -22.99 0.66 -15.84
N ARG A 30 -22.80 1.95 -16.14
CA ARG A 30 -21.88 2.82 -15.40
C ARG A 30 -22.31 3.02 -13.95
N PHE A 31 -23.61 3.15 -13.69
CA PHE A 31 -24.16 3.25 -12.34
C PHE A 31 -23.90 1.96 -11.54
N ARG A 32 -24.24 0.79 -12.10
CA ARG A 32 -23.98 -0.51 -11.47
C ARG A 32 -22.50 -0.71 -11.15
N GLN A 33 -21.63 -0.31 -12.07
CA GLN A 33 -20.18 -0.38 -11.86
C GLN A 33 -19.73 0.53 -10.71
N ARG A 34 -20.22 1.77 -10.62
CA ARG A 34 -19.89 2.68 -9.53
C ARG A 34 -20.40 2.19 -8.17
N VAL A 35 -21.57 1.56 -8.13
CA VAL A 35 -22.08 0.93 -6.90
C VAL A 35 -21.15 -0.19 -6.45
N GLY A 36 -20.71 -1.06 -7.37
CA GLY A 36 -19.72 -2.10 -7.06
C GLY A 36 -18.38 -1.54 -6.57
N GLU A 37 -17.85 -0.50 -7.21
CA GLU A 37 -16.64 0.20 -6.77
C GLU A 37 -16.80 0.78 -5.36
N ALA A 38 -17.94 1.41 -5.06
CA ALA A 38 -18.20 2.01 -3.76
C ALA A 38 -18.30 0.95 -2.65
N LEU A 39 -19.00 -0.15 -2.90
CA LEU A 39 -19.12 -1.26 -1.95
C LEU A 39 -17.74 -1.88 -1.65
N LEU A 40 -16.93 -2.14 -2.68
CA LEU A 40 -15.57 -2.66 -2.50
C LEU A 40 -14.67 -1.68 -1.73
N ALA A 41 -14.78 -0.38 -2.01
CA ALA A 41 -14.03 0.64 -1.29
C ALA A 41 -14.44 0.70 0.19
N LEU A 42 -15.74 0.62 0.49
CA LEU A 42 -16.24 0.58 1.88
C LEU A 42 -15.77 -0.67 2.62
N LEU A 43 -15.82 -1.85 1.98
CA LEU A 43 -15.31 -3.09 2.56
C LEU A 43 -13.80 -3.02 2.81
N LEU A 44 -13.03 -2.45 1.88
CA LEU A 44 -11.60 -2.25 2.06
C LEU A 44 -11.31 -1.29 3.21
N LEU A 45 -12.05 -0.18 3.31
CA LEU A 45 -11.93 0.77 4.42
C LEU A 45 -12.26 0.13 5.76
N PHE A 46 -13.31 -0.70 5.80
CA PHE A 46 -13.67 -1.46 6.99
C PHE A 46 -12.53 -2.40 7.41
N ALA A 47 -12.03 -3.23 6.49
CA ALA A 47 -10.93 -4.14 6.76
C ALA A 47 -9.66 -3.42 7.24
N VAL A 48 -9.26 -2.33 6.57
CA VAL A 48 -8.13 -1.50 7.01
C VAL A 48 -8.39 -0.89 8.39
N GLY A 49 -9.62 -0.43 8.63
CA GLY A 49 -10.06 0.11 9.92
C GLY A 49 -9.90 -0.89 11.05
N GLU A 50 -10.22 -2.16 10.85
CA GLU A 50 -10.02 -3.21 11.86
C GLU A 50 -8.55 -3.36 12.25
N PHE A 51 -7.63 -3.41 11.27
CA PHE A 51 -6.18 -3.47 11.54
C PHE A 51 -5.68 -2.23 12.29
N VAL A 52 -6.14 -1.04 11.90
CA VAL A 52 -5.76 0.21 12.58
C VAL A 52 -6.32 0.24 14.01
N CYS A 53 -7.57 -0.13 14.22
CA CYS A 53 -8.17 -0.22 15.56
C CYS A 53 -7.44 -1.23 16.44
N ALA A 54 -7.10 -2.40 15.92
CA ALA A 54 -6.33 -3.40 16.64
C ALA A 54 -4.95 -2.86 17.06
N ASN A 55 -4.25 -2.16 16.16
CA ASN A 55 -2.98 -1.53 16.47
C ASN A 55 -3.08 -0.41 17.51
N LEU A 56 -4.12 0.42 17.46
CA LEU A 56 -4.25 1.58 18.36
C LEU A 56 -4.77 1.20 19.76
N PHE A 57 -5.76 0.31 19.84
CA PHE A 57 -6.48 0.02 21.07
C PHE A 57 -6.13 -1.33 21.69
N HIS A 58 -5.55 -2.24 20.91
CA HIS A 58 -5.25 -3.61 21.33
C HIS A 58 -3.81 -4.03 21.03
N TYR A 59 -2.88 -3.06 20.94
CA TYR A 59 -1.49 -3.29 20.57
C TYR A 59 -0.78 -4.42 21.34
N THR A 60 -1.10 -4.60 22.62
CA THR A 60 -0.43 -5.59 23.48
C THR A 60 -1.15 -6.94 23.55
N ARG A 61 -2.24 -7.13 22.78
CA ARG A 61 -3.11 -8.30 22.91
C ARG A 61 -2.44 -9.61 22.48
N TYR A 62 -1.50 -9.54 21.52
CA TYR A 62 -0.70 -10.68 21.06
C TYR A 62 0.77 -10.27 20.95
N MET A 63 1.36 -9.92 22.09
CA MET A 63 2.77 -9.53 22.18
C MET A 63 3.62 -10.73 22.61
N ASP A 64 4.36 -11.30 21.66
CA ASP A 64 5.40 -12.28 21.95
C ASP A 64 6.72 -11.61 22.40
N ALA A 65 7.70 -12.41 22.79
CA ALA A 65 8.97 -11.91 23.30
C ALA A 65 9.78 -11.14 22.24
N ASP A 66 9.69 -11.54 20.97
CA ASP A 66 10.39 -10.87 19.86
C ASP A 66 9.79 -9.48 19.61
N ILE A 67 8.47 -9.39 19.51
CA ILE A 67 7.72 -8.14 19.37
C ILE A 67 7.97 -7.24 20.57
N ALA A 68 7.93 -7.78 21.80
CA ALA A 68 8.22 -7.02 23.01
C ALA A 68 9.65 -6.44 22.99
N GLY A 69 10.63 -7.23 22.54
CA GLY A 69 12.01 -6.78 22.37
C GLY A 69 12.11 -5.59 21.41
N GLU A 70 11.46 -5.66 20.26
CA GLU A 70 11.45 -4.57 19.26
C GLU A 70 10.75 -3.30 19.79
N VAL A 71 9.68 -3.46 20.58
CA VAL A 71 8.98 -2.34 21.23
C VAL A 71 9.85 -1.67 22.29
N LEU A 72 10.58 -2.46 23.09
CA LEU A 72 11.53 -1.94 24.06
C LEU A 72 12.71 -1.26 23.37
N PHE A 73 13.16 -1.77 22.23
CA PHE A 73 14.15 -1.11 21.39
C PHE A 73 13.70 0.30 20.96
N ALA A 74 12.44 0.47 20.56
CA ALA A 74 11.88 1.78 20.22
C ALA A 74 11.98 2.75 21.41
N LYS A 75 11.58 2.29 22.60
CA LYS A 75 11.65 3.07 23.85
C LYS A 75 13.09 3.47 24.19
N MET A 76 14.03 2.53 24.10
CA MET A 76 15.43 2.78 24.42
C MET A 76 16.09 3.73 23.41
N THR A 77 15.78 3.55 22.12
CA THR A 77 16.23 4.47 21.06
C THR A 77 15.72 5.88 21.31
N ALA A 78 14.44 6.04 21.67
CA ALA A 78 13.87 7.34 22.00
C ALA A 78 14.55 7.99 23.22
N LYS A 79 14.81 7.22 24.27
CA LYS A 79 15.52 7.70 25.46
C LYS A 79 16.98 8.05 25.20
N ASN A 80 17.59 7.46 24.18
CA ASN A 80 18.97 7.69 23.76
C ASN A 80 19.08 8.70 22.60
N GLY A 81 18.27 9.76 22.63
CA GLY A 81 18.33 10.84 21.63
C GLY A 81 18.01 10.39 20.19
N LEU A 82 17.13 9.40 20.03
CA LEU A 82 16.78 8.75 18.75
C LEU A 82 17.91 7.96 18.10
N ILE A 83 19.00 7.70 18.83
CA ILE A 83 20.12 6.88 18.40
C ILE A 83 19.97 5.49 19.02
N PRO A 84 19.96 4.40 18.22
CA PRO A 84 19.98 3.04 18.75
C PRO A 84 21.14 2.83 19.73
N PRO A 85 20.91 2.29 20.93
CA PRO A 85 22.00 1.98 21.86
C PRO A 85 22.97 0.97 21.24
N SER A 86 24.28 1.21 21.35
CA SER A 86 25.32 0.31 20.84
C SER A 86 25.35 -1.04 21.57
N THR A 87 24.84 -1.09 22.79
CA THR A 87 24.74 -2.31 23.61
C THR A 87 23.46 -3.11 23.34
N TRP A 88 22.59 -2.66 22.43
CA TRP A 88 21.32 -3.35 22.17
C TRP A 88 21.54 -4.64 21.39
N ALA A 89 21.17 -5.77 22.00
CA ALA A 89 21.10 -7.05 21.32
C ALA A 89 19.77 -7.15 20.56
N TYR A 90 19.82 -7.13 19.24
CA TYR A 90 18.64 -7.31 18.41
C TYR A 90 18.14 -8.75 18.52
N SER A 91 16.86 -8.95 18.89
CA SER A 91 16.25 -10.29 18.90
C SER A 91 16.24 -10.89 17.49
N THR A 92 16.12 -10.02 16.47
CA THR A 92 16.00 -10.44 15.08
C THR A 92 17.02 -9.77 14.16
N GLU A 93 16.73 -8.58 13.63
CA GLU A 93 17.58 -7.86 12.67
C GLU A 93 17.55 -6.35 12.89
N ARG A 94 18.66 -5.68 12.58
CA ARG A 94 18.73 -4.22 12.64
C ARG A 94 18.04 -3.62 11.43
N ARG A 95 16.72 -3.44 11.50
CA ARG A 95 15.93 -2.90 10.39
C ARG A 95 15.97 -1.38 10.31
N THR A 96 16.17 -0.87 9.09
CA THR A 96 16.20 0.58 8.82
C THR A 96 14.80 1.13 8.58
N LEU A 97 13.99 0.42 7.77
CA LEU A 97 12.62 0.78 7.44
C LEU A 97 11.68 -0.09 8.27
N TYR A 98 11.32 0.34 9.47
CA TYR A 98 10.63 -0.53 10.42
C TYR A 98 9.74 0.26 11.38
N PRO A 99 8.54 -0.22 11.77
CA PRO A 99 7.64 0.50 12.65
C PRO A 99 8.28 0.99 13.95
N CYS A 100 9.20 0.24 14.56
CA CYS A 100 9.83 0.66 15.82
C CYS A 100 10.72 1.90 15.69
N ARG A 101 11.25 2.21 14.49
CA ARG A 101 11.97 3.47 14.25
C ARG A 101 11.05 4.67 14.29
N LEU A 102 9.90 4.56 13.62
CA LEU A 102 8.85 5.57 13.68
C LEU A 102 8.25 5.65 15.08
N GLY A 103 8.05 4.50 15.73
CA GLY A 103 7.57 4.38 17.10
C GLY A 103 8.48 5.06 18.11
N ALA A 104 9.81 5.03 17.93
CA ALA A 104 10.75 5.77 18.78
C ALA A 104 10.55 7.28 18.67
N VAL A 105 10.39 7.81 17.46
CA VAL A 105 10.09 9.24 17.23
C VAL A 105 8.76 9.62 17.87
N LEU A 106 7.71 8.82 17.64
CA LEU A 106 6.40 9.06 18.23
C LEU A 106 6.40 8.94 19.75
N TYR A 107 7.21 8.04 20.32
CA TYR A 107 7.35 7.88 21.76
C TYR A 107 8.07 9.07 22.40
N ALA A 108 9.09 9.61 21.74
CA ALA A 108 9.74 10.85 22.18
C ALA A 108 8.75 12.03 22.24
N LEU A 109 7.72 12.04 21.38
CA LEU A 109 6.69 13.08 21.35
C LEU A 109 5.54 12.83 22.33
N THR A 110 5.07 11.59 22.45
CA THR A 110 3.84 11.28 23.19
C THR A 110 4.08 10.75 24.60
N GLY A 111 5.25 10.18 24.88
CA GLY A 111 5.55 9.48 26.13
C GLY A 111 4.77 8.18 26.35
N ASN A 112 3.86 7.80 25.44
CA ASN A 112 3.05 6.59 25.53
C ASN A 112 3.50 5.56 24.49
N LEU A 113 4.12 4.47 24.95
CA LEU A 113 4.75 3.50 24.08
C LEU A 113 3.72 2.71 23.26
N ASN A 114 2.63 2.28 23.87
CA ASN A 114 1.59 1.50 23.20
C ASN A 114 0.93 2.33 22.09
N LEU A 115 0.58 3.58 22.40
CA LEU A 115 0.00 4.50 21.41
C LEU A 115 0.99 4.78 20.27
N SER A 116 2.24 5.07 20.60
CA SER A 116 3.29 5.35 19.61
C SER A 116 3.52 4.20 18.65
N MET A 117 3.61 2.98 19.20
CA MET A 117 3.80 1.78 18.42
C MET A 117 2.57 1.43 17.59
N GLY A 118 1.37 1.60 18.15
CA GLY A 118 0.11 1.42 17.43
C GLY A 118 -0.02 2.36 16.22
N ILE A 119 0.30 3.65 16.40
CA ILE A 119 0.32 4.63 15.31
C ILE A 119 1.39 4.25 14.28
N ALA A 120 2.60 3.92 14.72
CA ALA A 120 3.70 3.56 13.82
C ALA A 120 3.36 2.34 12.95
N CYS A 121 2.78 1.29 13.54
CA CYS A 121 2.35 0.11 12.82
C CYS A 121 1.24 0.45 11.80
N SER A 122 0.25 1.23 12.22
CA SER A 122 -0.87 1.66 11.37
C SER A 122 -0.40 2.48 10.17
N LEU A 123 0.47 3.46 10.39
CA LEU A 123 1.02 4.29 9.31
C LEU A 123 1.85 3.46 8.33
N SER A 124 2.69 2.58 8.85
CA SER A 124 3.57 1.75 8.03
C SER A 124 2.77 0.72 7.22
N PHE A 125 1.70 0.15 7.80
CA PHE A 125 0.76 -0.72 7.10
C PHE A 125 0.01 0.02 5.97
N CYS A 126 -0.51 1.22 6.25
CA CYS A 126 -1.14 2.06 5.23
C CYS A 126 -0.15 2.42 4.10
N PHE A 127 1.12 2.68 4.44
CA PHE A 127 2.17 2.93 3.46
C PHE A 127 2.43 1.70 2.57
N LEU A 128 2.45 0.49 3.13
CA LEU A 128 2.55 -0.74 2.34
C LEU A 128 1.37 -0.87 1.36
N LEU A 129 0.13 -0.67 1.82
CA LEU A 129 -1.05 -0.72 0.95
C LEU A 129 -1.00 0.33 -0.18
N LEU A 130 -0.46 1.52 0.11
CA LEU A 130 -0.23 2.54 -0.91
C LEU A 130 0.78 2.05 -1.96
N LEU A 131 1.92 1.49 -1.54
CA LEU A 131 2.93 0.95 -2.47
C LEU A 131 2.35 -0.16 -3.35
N MET A 132 1.58 -1.08 -2.76
CA MET A 132 0.87 -2.14 -3.49
C MET A 132 -0.11 -1.57 -4.50
N GLY A 133 -0.96 -0.63 -4.08
CA GLY A 133 -1.95 0.02 -4.96
C GLY A 133 -1.30 0.79 -6.11
N LEU A 134 -0.19 1.48 -5.86
CA LEU A 134 0.59 2.15 -6.91
C LEU A 134 1.18 1.15 -7.91
N LEU A 135 1.68 0.00 -7.43
CA LEU A 135 2.21 -1.04 -8.30
C LEU A 135 1.11 -1.68 -9.16
N TYR A 136 -0.03 -2.04 -8.58
CA TYR A 136 -1.17 -2.60 -9.32
C TYR A 136 -1.70 -1.62 -10.37
N LYS A 137 -1.80 -0.33 -10.03
CA LYS A 137 -2.16 0.71 -11.00
C LYS A 137 -1.15 0.79 -12.15
N LYS A 138 0.15 0.69 -11.87
CA LYS A 138 1.19 0.63 -12.92
C LYS A 138 1.11 -0.65 -13.76
N ALA A 139 0.71 -1.77 -13.17
CA ALA A 139 0.49 -3.03 -13.86
C ALA A 139 -0.74 -3.01 -14.78
N GLY A 140 -1.54 -1.92 -14.76
CA GLY A 140 -2.68 -1.72 -15.65
C GLY A 140 -4.02 -2.18 -15.07
N PHE A 141 -4.09 -2.44 -13.76
CA PHE A 141 -5.32 -2.88 -13.10
C PHE A 141 -6.38 -1.79 -13.18
N SER A 142 -7.60 -2.19 -13.52
CA SER A 142 -8.79 -1.35 -13.38
C SER A 142 -9.08 -1.06 -11.90
N ARG A 143 -10.00 -0.12 -11.62
CA ARG A 143 -10.35 0.25 -10.25
C ARG A 143 -10.89 -0.93 -9.45
N ILE A 144 -11.76 -1.75 -10.06
CA ILE A 144 -12.35 -2.92 -9.40
C ILE A 144 -11.27 -3.95 -9.11
N GLU A 145 -10.42 -4.26 -10.08
CA GLU A 145 -9.31 -5.22 -9.89
C GLU A 145 -8.34 -4.76 -8.80
N LEU A 146 -8.02 -3.46 -8.75
CA LEU A 146 -7.17 -2.88 -7.71
C LEU A 146 -7.81 -3.04 -6.33
N LEU A 147 -9.10 -2.68 -6.18
CA LEU A 147 -9.81 -2.79 -4.92
C LEU A 147 -9.92 -4.27 -4.48
N CYS A 148 -10.26 -5.17 -5.38
CA CYS A 148 -10.30 -6.61 -5.11
C CYS A 148 -8.93 -7.16 -4.72
N ALA A 149 -7.85 -6.77 -5.42
CA ALA A 149 -6.50 -7.24 -5.12
C ALA A 149 -6.04 -6.80 -3.71
N LEU A 150 -6.28 -5.54 -3.34
CA LEU A 150 -5.99 -5.06 -1.99
C LEU A 150 -6.86 -5.78 -0.95
N LEU A 151 -8.18 -5.90 -1.20
CA LEU A 151 -9.10 -6.55 -0.27
C LEU A 151 -8.72 -8.03 -0.05
N PHE A 152 -8.43 -8.77 -1.12
CA PHE A 152 -8.02 -10.17 -1.02
C PHE A 152 -6.65 -10.33 -0.35
N THR A 153 -5.70 -9.42 -0.58
CA THR A 153 -4.44 -9.45 0.19
C THR A 153 -4.70 -9.38 1.70
N LEU A 154 -5.69 -8.57 2.11
CA LEU A 154 -6.04 -8.39 3.51
C LEU A 154 -6.92 -9.50 4.08
N THR A 155 -7.79 -10.11 3.27
CA THR A 155 -8.86 -11.01 3.76
C THR A 155 -8.66 -12.46 3.35
N LEU A 156 -7.99 -12.73 2.23
CA LEU A 156 -7.76 -14.05 1.68
C LEU A 156 -6.47 -14.64 2.26
N THR A 157 -6.46 -14.88 3.56
CA THR A 157 -5.38 -15.64 4.20
C THR A 157 -5.93 -16.98 4.64
N CYS A 158 -5.56 -18.04 3.91
CA CYS A 158 -5.80 -19.42 4.30
C CYS A 158 -5.03 -19.70 5.60
N ASN A 159 -5.68 -19.48 6.73
CA ASN A 159 -5.31 -19.99 8.05
C ASN A 159 -3.86 -19.70 8.53
N ILE A 160 -3.45 -18.43 8.57
CA ILE A 160 -2.19 -18.04 9.25
C ILE A 160 -2.44 -16.77 10.05
N GLN A 161 -2.88 -16.95 11.31
CA GLN A 161 -2.89 -15.90 12.33
C GLN A 161 -1.53 -15.15 12.37
N GLY A 162 -0.44 -15.82 11.99
CA GLY A 162 0.89 -15.24 11.81
C GLY A 162 1.05 -14.28 10.62
N PHE A 163 0.51 -14.50 9.41
CA PHE A 163 0.90 -13.67 8.25
C PHE A 163 0.35 -12.24 8.33
N GLN A 164 -0.95 -12.11 8.63
CA GLN A 164 -1.57 -10.80 8.85
C GLN A 164 -0.95 -10.10 10.07
N THR A 165 -0.69 -10.84 11.14
CA THR A 165 -0.03 -10.29 12.32
C THR A 165 1.35 -9.74 11.99
N MET A 166 2.17 -10.52 11.29
CA MET A 166 3.56 -10.15 11.01
C MET A 166 3.69 -9.02 9.98
N ILE A 167 2.66 -8.72 9.19
CA ILE A 167 2.69 -7.63 8.19
C ILE A 167 1.92 -6.41 8.66
N ALA A 168 0.76 -6.59 9.30
CA ALA A 168 -0.18 -5.49 9.57
C ALA A 168 -0.30 -5.13 11.06
N LEU A 169 0.10 -6.00 11.99
CA LEU A 169 -0.09 -5.80 13.43
C LEU A 169 1.23 -5.86 14.21
N TYR A 170 1.18 -5.42 15.48
CA TYR A 170 2.14 -5.75 16.55
C TYR A 170 3.62 -5.71 16.11
N ALA A 171 4.07 -4.53 15.67
CA ALA A 171 5.43 -4.23 15.23
C ALA A 171 5.82 -4.62 13.79
N GLY A 172 4.95 -5.28 13.01
CA GLY A 172 5.11 -5.42 11.56
C GLY A 172 6.43 -6.07 11.14
N TYR A 173 6.73 -7.25 11.68
CA TYR A 173 7.96 -8.01 11.48
C TYR A 173 8.41 -8.15 10.02
N TYR A 174 7.48 -8.47 9.12
CA TYR A 174 7.72 -8.62 7.67
C TYR A 174 7.43 -7.37 6.85
N LEU A 175 6.98 -6.29 7.50
CA LEU A 175 6.56 -5.07 6.84
C LEU A 175 7.73 -4.39 6.11
N SER A 176 8.94 -4.45 6.67
CA SER A 176 10.13 -3.85 6.06
C SER A 176 10.51 -4.56 4.75
N GLN A 177 10.44 -5.89 4.75
CA GLN A 177 10.79 -6.73 3.61
C GLN A 177 9.72 -6.60 2.52
N MET A 178 8.44 -6.64 2.88
CA MET A 178 7.33 -6.44 1.93
C MET A 178 7.35 -5.03 1.34
N GLY A 179 7.48 -4.00 2.19
CA GLY A 179 7.58 -2.61 1.73
C GLY A 179 8.79 -2.39 0.81
N GLY A 180 9.95 -2.95 1.18
CA GLY A 180 11.16 -2.94 0.36
C GLY A 180 10.96 -3.61 -1.01
N LEU A 181 10.32 -4.77 -1.05
CA LEU A 181 10.00 -5.49 -2.28
C LEU A 181 9.09 -4.66 -3.19
N PHE A 182 7.95 -4.18 -2.68
CA PHE A 182 7.00 -3.40 -3.48
C PHE A 182 7.60 -2.08 -3.97
N LEU A 183 8.41 -1.41 -3.14
CA LEU A 183 9.11 -0.19 -3.54
C LEU A 183 10.14 -0.49 -4.64
N THR A 184 10.90 -1.57 -4.50
CA THR A 184 11.89 -2.01 -5.52
C THR A 184 11.21 -2.28 -6.85
N LEU A 185 10.12 -3.07 -6.86
CA LEU A 185 9.34 -3.36 -8.06
C LEU A 185 8.74 -2.09 -8.67
N LEU A 186 8.28 -1.15 -7.85
CA LEU A 186 7.72 0.12 -8.31
C LEU A 186 8.76 1.01 -9.01
N LEU A 187 9.99 1.02 -8.50
CA LEU A 187 11.11 1.74 -9.10
C LEU A 187 11.59 1.05 -10.39
N LEU A 188 11.73 -0.28 -10.38
CA LEU A 188 12.12 -1.08 -11.55
C LEU A 188 11.12 -0.98 -12.71
N THR A 189 9.82 -1.09 -12.43
CA THR A 189 8.77 -0.89 -13.45
C THR A 189 8.79 0.54 -14.02
N GLY A 190 9.25 1.51 -13.24
CA GLY A 190 9.51 2.86 -13.72
C GLY A 190 10.65 2.92 -14.75
N LEU A 191 11.70 2.11 -14.58
CA LEU A 191 12.85 2.05 -15.49
C LEU A 191 12.55 1.24 -16.75
N SER A 192 11.83 0.12 -16.64
CA SER A 192 11.45 -0.75 -17.77
C SER A 192 10.31 -0.20 -18.63
N GLY A 193 9.79 1.00 -18.34
CA GLY A 193 8.69 1.60 -19.09
C GLY A 193 9.03 1.76 -20.57
N LYS A 194 8.45 0.88 -21.41
CA LYS A 194 8.54 0.81 -22.88
C LYS A 194 9.30 1.98 -23.52
N ARG A 195 10.46 1.67 -24.10
CA ARG A 195 11.12 2.48 -25.14
C ARG A 195 10.07 2.77 -26.21
N ARG A 196 9.39 3.92 -26.13
CA ARG A 196 8.52 4.40 -27.20
C ARG A 196 9.47 4.70 -28.36
N GLU A 197 9.36 3.90 -29.41
CA GLU A 197 9.84 4.27 -30.74
C GLU A 197 9.22 5.61 -31.10
N GLY A 198 10.05 6.60 -31.39
CA GLY A 198 9.64 8.00 -31.50
C GLY A 198 10.43 8.84 -30.50
N GLY A 199 11.58 9.33 -30.98
CA GLY A 199 12.60 9.99 -30.17
C GLY A 199 12.05 11.12 -29.31
N GLU A 200 12.30 11.02 -28.01
CA GLU A 200 12.31 12.20 -27.16
C GLU A 200 13.35 12.01 -26.05
N LYS A 201 14.42 12.81 -26.16
CA LYS A 201 15.63 12.84 -25.32
C LYS A 201 15.37 13.37 -23.90
N ARG A 202 14.13 13.27 -23.39
CA ARG A 202 13.60 13.96 -22.20
C ARG A 202 13.22 13.02 -21.05
N ARG A 203 13.99 11.93 -20.84
CA ARG A 203 13.75 10.95 -19.75
C ARG A 203 15.00 10.53 -18.94
N SER A 204 16.16 11.19 -19.10
CA SER A 204 17.40 10.78 -18.39
C SER A 204 17.31 11.02 -16.87
N PHE A 205 16.95 12.23 -16.47
CA PHE A 205 16.97 12.64 -15.05
C PHE A 205 16.03 11.80 -14.16
N GLY A 206 14.85 11.45 -14.66
CA GLY A 206 13.90 10.62 -13.90
C GLY A 206 14.37 9.17 -13.73
N ASN A 207 15.17 8.65 -14.65
CA ASN A 207 15.75 7.31 -14.54
C ASN A 207 16.99 7.31 -13.63
N GLU A 208 17.81 8.35 -13.69
CA GLU A 208 18.96 8.53 -12.79
C GLU A 208 18.51 8.62 -11.32
N VAL A 209 17.47 9.41 -11.02
CA VAL A 209 16.90 9.50 -9.66
C VAL A 209 16.34 8.14 -9.19
N ARG A 210 15.70 7.38 -10.09
CA ARG A 210 15.18 6.04 -9.77
C ARG A 210 16.30 5.03 -9.54
N MET A 211 17.37 5.08 -10.34
CA MET A 211 18.56 4.24 -10.18
C MET A 211 19.27 4.57 -8.87
N ALA A 212 19.47 5.85 -8.56
CA ALA A 212 20.02 6.29 -7.27
C ALA A 212 19.12 5.82 -6.11
N GLY A 213 17.80 5.92 -6.26
CA GLY A 213 16.83 5.41 -5.29
C GLY A 213 16.92 3.89 -5.09
N LEU A 214 17.10 3.11 -6.16
CA LEU A 214 17.30 1.65 -6.09
C LEU A 214 18.62 1.28 -5.42
N ILE A 215 19.72 1.97 -5.76
CA ILE A 215 21.03 1.74 -5.14
C ILE A 215 20.95 2.05 -3.64
N LEU A 216 20.37 3.21 -3.28
CA LEU A 216 20.18 3.59 -1.89
C LEU A 216 19.32 2.56 -1.16
N LEU A 217 18.20 2.14 -1.75
CA LEU A 217 17.32 1.14 -1.16
C LEU A 217 18.03 -0.20 -0.97
N ALA A 218 18.80 -0.66 -1.97
CA ALA A 218 19.57 -1.89 -1.89
C ALA A 218 20.62 -1.84 -0.76
N VAL A 219 21.31 -0.70 -0.59
CA VAL A 219 22.22 -0.48 0.54
C VAL A 219 21.45 -0.50 1.87
N LEU A 220 20.35 0.24 1.99
CA LEU A 220 19.57 0.34 3.23
C LEU A 220 18.92 -0.98 3.64
N LEU A 221 18.49 -1.81 2.68
CA LEU A 221 17.94 -3.14 2.91
C LEU A 221 19.06 -4.16 3.17
N GLY A 222 20.14 -4.14 2.39
CA GLY A 222 21.29 -5.05 2.56
C GLY A 222 22.00 -4.88 3.90
N ARG A 223 22.00 -3.67 4.47
CA ARG A 223 22.51 -3.42 5.83
C ARG A 223 21.69 -4.07 6.94
N GLN A 224 20.44 -4.48 6.68
CA GLN A 224 19.56 -5.03 7.73
C GLN A 224 20.00 -6.41 8.23
N GLY A 225 20.67 -7.18 7.38
CA GLY A 225 21.21 -8.50 7.72
C GLY A 225 22.60 -8.48 8.39
N MET A 226 23.26 -7.31 8.48
CA MET A 226 24.60 -7.21 9.08
C MET A 226 24.49 -7.13 10.61
N ARG A 227 24.48 -8.30 11.26
CA ARG A 227 24.34 -8.44 12.72
C ARG A 227 25.56 -7.97 13.53
N ALA A 228 26.70 -7.71 12.88
CA ALA A 228 27.99 -7.47 13.52
C ALA A 228 28.65 -6.11 13.19
N PHE A 229 28.02 -5.24 12.40
CA PHE A 229 28.59 -3.93 12.07
C PHE A 229 27.88 -2.78 12.79
N LEU A 230 28.65 -2.17 13.71
CA LEU A 230 28.46 -0.95 14.53
C LEU A 230 27.49 -1.06 15.72
#